data_AF-A0A961KIX0-F1
#
_entry.id   AF-A0A961KIX0-F1
#
_cell.length_a   1.000
_cell.length_b   1.000
_cell.length_c   1.000
_cell.angle_alpha   90.00
_cell.angle_beta   90.00
_cell.angle_gamma   90.00
#
_symmetry.space_group_name_H-M   'P 1'
#
loop_
_entity.id
_entity.type
_entity.pdbx_description
1 polymer ?
#
loop_
_entity_poly.entity_id
_entity_poly.type
_entity_poly.pdbx_seq_one_letter_code
_entity_poly.pdbx_strand_id
1 'polypeptide(L)' 'MNRWFLKMARWAHRPPSARQVRIVLVVIAACLIVFGIEWLGLWPDWATAERMRR' A
#
# COMPACT_ATOMS: atom_id res chain seq x y z
N MET A 1 -7.85 20.42 18.81
CA MET A 1 -7.46 20.50 17.38
C MET A 1 -6.64 19.26 17.03
N ASN A 2 -7.19 18.35 16.24
CA ASN A 2 -6.63 17.01 16.01
C ASN A 2 -5.23 17.12 15.36
N ARG A 3 -4.23 16.49 15.99
CA ARG A 3 -2.81 16.51 15.54
C ARG A 3 -2.61 16.07 14.08
N TRP A 4 -3.61 15.42 13.48
CA TRP A 4 -3.64 15.03 12.07
C TRP A 4 -3.51 16.20 11.10
N PHE A 5 -4.22 17.31 11.32
CA PHE A 5 -4.14 18.48 10.43
C PHE A 5 -2.73 19.09 10.41
N LEU A 6 -2.07 19.15 11.57
CA LEU A 6 -0.70 19.64 11.69
C LEU A 6 0.33 18.74 10.98
N LYS A 7 0.09 17.42 10.94
CA LYS A 7 0.93 16.48 10.17
C LYS A 7 0.80 16.68 8.66
N MET A 8 -0.43 16.87 8.17
CA MET A 8 -0.67 17.12 6.73
C MET A 8 -0.07 18.47 6.29
N ALA A 9 -0.23 19.53 7.10
CA ALA A 9 0.40 20.82 6.83
C ALA A 9 1.94 20.71 6.77
N ARG A 10 2.54 19.88 7.63
CA ARG A 10 4.00 19.65 7.62
C ARG A 10 4.47 18.97 6.33
N TRP A 11 3.69 18.07 5.75
CA TRP A 11 4.02 17.45 4.46
C TRP A 11 4.03 18.48 3.32
N ALA A 12 3.11 19.45 3.34
CA ALA A 12 3.10 20.52 2.34
C ALA A 12 4.32 21.45 2.45
N HIS A 13 4.71 21.81 3.67
CA HIS A 13 5.86 22.71 3.90
C HIS A 13 7.23 22.02 3.87
N ARG A 14 7.30 20.74 4.23
CA ARG A 14 8.53 19.93 4.28
C ARG A 14 8.20 18.56 3.69
N PRO A 15 8.19 18.43 2.36
CA PRO A 15 7.83 17.18 1.73
C PRO A 15 8.81 16.07 2.15
N PRO A 16 8.31 14.84 2.36
CA PRO A 16 9.19 13.69 2.56
C PRO A 16 10.10 13.52 1.35
N SER A 17 11.28 12.93 1.57
CA SER A 17 12.26 12.76 0.49
C SER A 17 11.66 11.96 -0.67
N ALA A 18 12.05 12.29 -1.91
CA ALA A 18 11.57 11.58 -3.10
C ALA A 18 11.84 10.07 -3.06
N ARG A 19 12.83 9.62 -2.28
CA ARG A 19 13.12 8.21 -2.02
C ARG A 19 12.02 7.54 -1.19
N GLN A 20 11.56 8.19 -0.11
CA GLN A 20 10.47 7.67 0.73
C GLN A 20 9.16 7.58 -0.05
N VAL A 21 8.83 8.60 -0.85
CA VAL A 21 7.62 8.59 -1.68
C VAL A 21 7.66 7.44 -2.69
N ARG A 22 8.81 7.21 -3.34
CA ARG A 22 8.98 6.08 -4.28
C ARG A 22 8.81 4.72 -3.61
N ILE A 23 9.35 4.52 -2.40
CA ILE A 23 9.15 3.26 -1.66
C ILE A 23 7.66 3.01 -1.42
N VAL A 24 6.94 4.02 -0.94
CA VAL A 24 5.49 3.90 -0.68
C VAL A 24 4.73 3.62 -1.98
N LEU A 25 5.05 4.32 -3.07
CA LEU A 25 4.43 4.07 -4.38
C LEU A 25 4.69 2.66 -4.90
N VAL A 26 5.92 2.14 -4.75
CA VAL A 26 6.27 0.77 -5.15
C VAL A 26 5.47 -0.25 -4.32
N VAL A 27 5.34 -0.05 -3.01
CA VAL A 27 4.55 -0.93 -2.14
C VAL A 27 3.08 -0.91 -2.56
N ILE A 28 2.50 0.28 -2.79
CA ILE A 28 1.11 0.41 -3.25
C ILE A 28 0.93 -0.30 -4.60
N ALA A 29 1.84 -0.08 -5.55
CA ALA A 29 1.80 -0.74 -6.85
C ALA A 29 1.85 -2.27 -6.71
N ALA A 30 2.72 -2.80 -5.85
CA ALA A 30 2.79 -4.23 -5.57
C ALA A 30 1.47 -4.77 -4.98
N CYS A 31 0.88 -4.06 -4.01
CA CYS A 31 -0.42 -4.43 -3.46
C CYS A 31 -1.54 -4.43 -4.52
N LEU A 32 -1.55 -3.43 -5.42
CA LEU A 32 -2.53 -3.34 -6.50
C LEU A 32 -2.36 -4.45 -7.53
N ILE A 33 -1.12 -4.84 -7.85
CA ILE A 33 -0.84 -5.97 -8.73
C ILE A 33 -1.38 -7.26 -8.13
N VAL A 34 -1.04 -7.53 -6.86
CA VAL A 34 -1.54 -8.70 -6.13
C VAL A 34 -3.06 -8.73 -6.13
N PHE A 35 -3.70 -7.62 -5.76
CA PHE A 35 -5.15 -7.50 -5.75
C PHE A 35 -5.77 -7.70 -7.14
N GLY A 36 -5.13 -7.19 -8.19
CA GLY A 36 -5.57 -7.38 -9.57
C GLY A 36 -5.50 -8.84 -10.01
N ILE A 37 -4.43 -9.56 -9.65
CA ILE A 37 -4.27 -10.99 -9.96
C ILE A 37 -5.34 -11.82 -9.24
N GLU A 38 -5.60 -11.54 -7.96
CA GLU A 38 -6.69 -12.14 -7.19
C GLU A 38 -8.06 -11.90 -7.84
N TRP A 39 -8.34 -10.65 -8.24
CA TRP A 39 -9.63 -10.30 -8.86
C TRP A 39 -9.83 -10.95 -10.23
N LEU A 40 -8.76 -11.14 -11.00
CA LEU A 40 -8.78 -11.85 -12.28
C LEU A 40 -8.85 -13.38 -12.12
N GLY A 41 -8.77 -13.91 -10.89
CA GLY A 41 -8.78 -15.36 -10.64
C GLY A 41 -7.56 -16.08 -11.21
N LEU A 42 -6.47 -15.36 -11.49
CA LEU A 42 -5.22 -15.92 -12.05
C LEU A 42 -4.30 -16.50 -10.98
N TRP A 43 -4.80 -16.62 -9.75
CA TRP A 43 -3.98 -17.05 -8.63
C TRP A 43 -3.64 -18.54 -8.75
N PRO A 44 -2.35 -18.90 -8.70
CA PRO A 44 -1.97 -20.29 -8.87
C PRO A 44 -2.21 -21.09 -7.59
N ASP A 45 -2.50 -22.39 -7.74
CA ASP A 45 -2.86 -23.27 -6.63
C ASP A 45 -1.85 -23.25 -5.47
N TRP A 46 -0.55 -23.16 -5.80
CA TRP A 46 0.55 -23.12 -4.82
C TRP A 46 0.62 -21.83 -3.99
N ALA A 47 -0.02 -20.75 -4.43
CA ALA A 47 0.03 -19.45 -3.76
C ALA A 47 -1.27 -19.14 -2.99
N THR A 48 -2.30 -19.98 -3.11
CA THR A 48 -3.63 -19.71 -2.54
C THR A 48 -3.54 -19.59 -1.02
N ALA A 49 -4.01 -18.47 -0.47
CA ALA A 49 -4.03 -18.27 0.97
C ALA A 49 -5.07 -19.21 1.61
N GLU A 50 -4.61 -20.13 2.45
CA GLU A 50 -5.51 -20.99 3.20
C GLU A 50 -6.26 -20.14 4.25
N ARG A 51 -7.59 -20.19 4.21
CA ARG A 51 -8.43 -19.43 5.15
C ARG A 51 -8.18 -19.97 6.55
N MET A 52 -7.39 -19.25 7.34
CA MET A 52 -7.14 -19.59 8.74
C MET A 52 -8.47 -19.46 9.50
N ARG A 53 -9.13 -20.60 9.75
CA ARG A 53 -10.39 -20.64 10.50
C ARG A 53 -10.10 -20.16 11.91
N ARG A 54 -10.67 -19.01 12.28
CA ARG A 54 -10.61 -18.44 13.62
C ARG A 54 -11.41 -19.26 14.61
#